data_AF-A0A849TJ38-F1
#
_entry.id   AF-A0A849TJ38-F1
#
_cell.length_a   1.000
_cell.length_b   1.000
_cell.length_c   1.000
_cell.angle_alpha   90.00
_cell.angle_beta   90.00
_cell.angle_gamma   90.00
#
_symmetry.space_group_name_H-M   'P 1'
#
loop_
_entity.id
_entity.type
_entity.pdbx_description
1 polymer ?
#
loop_
_entity_poly.entity_id
_entity_poly.type
_entity_poly.pdbx_seq_one_letter_code
_entity_poly.pdbx_strand_id
1 'polypeptide(L)'
;ARVAFGGMAGTPARARVTEAALSQVDLDQSQTWDAAVTAIASDFTPLSDHRASATYRLTVAQNLVRKVLMELAAGVTSDTRIAYGDAHV
;
A
#
# COMPACT_ATOMS: atom_id res chain seq x y z
N ALA A 1 -5.42 -7.49 6.71
CA ALA A 1 -4.21 -7.19 5.91
C ALA A 1 -3.05 -6.79 6.83
N ARG A 2 -1.79 -6.84 6.34
CA ARG A 2 -0.63 -6.24 7.01
C ARG A 2 0.07 -5.32 6.02
N VAL A 3 0.16 -4.03 6.32
CA VAL A 3 0.68 -2.98 5.44
C VAL A 3 1.67 -2.15 6.24
N ALA A 4 2.90 -2.03 5.72
CA ALA A 4 3.94 -1.22 6.34
C ALA A 4 4.70 -0.44 5.27
N PHE A 5 5.17 0.75 5.63
CA PHE A 5 5.96 1.61 4.75
C PHE A 5 7.25 2.05 5.45
N GLY A 6 8.34 2.06 4.67
CA GLY A 6 9.58 2.75 5.02
C GLY A 6 9.63 4.13 4.37
N GLY A 7 10.30 5.10 5.01
CA GLY A 7 10.48 6.46 4.45
C GLY A 7 9.23 7.35 4.45
N MET A 8 8.15 6.90 5.11
CA MET A 8 6.90 7.65 5.32
C MET A 8 6.81 8.27 6.73
N ALA A 9 7.65 7.80 7.66
CA ALA A 9 7.76 8.25 9.05
C ALA A 9 9.24 8.16 9.48
N GLY A 10 9.56 8.63 10.69
CA GLY A 10 10.92 8.59 11.25
C GLY A 10 11.51 7.18 11.37
N THR A 11 10.66 6.16 11.46
CA THR A 11 11.01 4.73 11.42
C THR A 11 10.02 3.97 10.54
N PRO A 12 10.36 2.78 10.00
CA PRO A 12 9.38 1.93 9.34
C PRO A 12 8.18 1.67 10.26
N ALA A 13 6.96 1.82 9.71
CA ALA A 13 5.74 1.77 10.51
C ALA A 13 4.57 1.12 9.75
N ARG A 14 3.63 0.55 10.50
CA ARG A 14 2.41 -0.07 9.97
C ARG A 14 1.32 0.96 9.74
N ALA A 15 0.59 0.82 8.64
CA ALA A 15 -0.55 1.65 8.26
C ALA A 15 -1.85 1.04 8.83
N ARG A 16 -2.10 1.22 10.13
CA ARG A 16 -3.17 0.50 10.85
C ARG A 16 -4.57 0.94 10.40
N VAL A 17 -4.76 2.21 10.07
CA VAL A 17 -6.05 2.71 9.58
C VAL A 17 -6.33 2.11 8.21
N THR A 18 -5.32 2.11 7.33
CA THR A 18 -5.36 1.44 6.02
C THR A 18 -5.66 -0.05 6.16
N GLU A 19 -5.00 -0.76 7.08
CA GLU A 19 -5.23 -2.19 7.32
C GLU A 19 -6.66 -2.51 7.76
N ALA A 20 -7.25 -1.65 8.60
CA ALA A 20 -8.64 -1.78 9.03
C ALA A 20 -9.60 -1.52 7.86
N ALA A 21 -9.36 -0.49 7.05
CA ALA A 21 -10.15 -0.20 5.87
C ALA A 21 -10.07 -1.33 4.82
N LEU A 22 -8.90 -1.95 4.65
CA LEU A 22 -8.70 -3.10 3.78
C LEU A 22 -9.53 -4.33 4.20
N SER A 23 -10.01 -4.43 5.45
CA SER A 23 -10.88 -5.54 5.85
C SER A 23 -12.30 -5.42 5.30
N GLN A 24 -12.66 -4.26 4.74
CA GLN A 24 -13.96 -3.97 4.15
C GLN A 24 -13.92 -3.98 2.61
N VAL A 25 -12.75 -4.25 2.03
CA VAL A 25 -12.58 -4.30 0.58
C VAL A 25 -13.09 -5.62 0.02
N ASP A 26 -13.86 -5.52 -1.05
CA ASP A 26 -14.25 -6.64 -1.90
C ASP A 26 -13.43 -6.57 -3.20
N LEU A 27 -12.71 -7.64 -3.53
CA LEU A 27 -11.83 -7.71 -4.70
C LEU A 27 -12.60 -7.73 -6.03
N ASP A 28 -13.86 -8.18 -6.03
CA ASP A 28 -14.70 -8.17 -7.23
C ASP A 28 -15.37 -6.80 -7.47
N GLN A 29 -15.33 -5.92 -6.48
CA GLN A 29 -15.97 -4.60 -6.50
C GLN A 29 -14.96 -3.48 -6.29
N SER A 30 -14.27 -3.09 -7.36
CA SER A 30 -13.19 -2.08 -7.32
C SER A 30 -13.57 -0.73 -6.71
N GLN A 31 -14.85 -0.34 -6.74
CA GLN A 31 -15.36 0.86 -6.09
C GLN A 31 -15.22 0.84 -4.55
N THR A 32 -15.08 -0.35 -3.94
CA THR A 32 -14.90 -0.49 -2.49
C THR A 32 -13.47 -0.14 -2.05
N TRP A 33 -12.52 0.01 -2.99
CA TRP A 33 -11.10 0.12 -2.69
C TRP A 33 -10.68 1.52 -2.25
N ASP A 34 -11.38 2.57 -2.68
CA ASP A 34 -10.96 3.96 -2.51
C ASP A 34 -10.84 4.36 -1.03
N ALA A 35 -11.71 3.82 -0.17
CA ALA A 35 -11.62 4.05 1.28
C ALA A 35 -10.29 3.52 1.86
N ALA A 36 -9.88 2.32 1.45
CA ALA A 36 -8.62 1.74 1.88
C ALA A 36 -7.41 2.47 1.28
N VAL A 37 -7.48 2.85 0.00
CA VAL A 37 -6.38 3.58 -0.65
C VAL A 37 -6.16 4.93 0.01
N THR A 38 -7.21 5.70 0.26
CA THR A 38 -7.09 7.06 0.81
C THR A 38 -6.74 7.09 2.30
N ALA A 39 -7.06 6.03 3.04
CA ALA A 39 -6.76 5.89 4.47
C ALA A 39 -5.28 6.05 4.84
N ILE A 40 -4.35 5.83 3.90
CA ILE A 40 -2.91 6.04 4.11
C ILE A 40 -2.62 7.47 4.60
N ALA A 41 -3.40 8.47 4.16
CA ALA A 41 -3.21 9.86 4.59
C ALA A 41 -3.44 10.06 6.09
N SER A 42 -4.22 9.18 6.73
CA SER A 42 -4.43 9.17 8.18
C SER A 42 -3.34 8.41 8.94
N ASP A 43 -2.57 7.56 8.26
CA ASP A 43 -1.49 6.78 8.86
C ASP A 43 -0.14 7.53 8.84
N PHE A 44 0.08 8.44 7.89
CA PHE A 44 1.39 9.08 7.70
C PHE A 44 1.34 10.57 7.35
N THR A 45 2.35 11.30 7.81
CA THR A 45 2.65 12.69 7.40
C THR A 45 4.12 12.77 6.98
N PRO A 46 4.45 12.38 5.73
CA PRO A 46 5.84 12.29 5.28
C PRO A 46 6.50 13.66 5.16
N LEU A 47 7.83 13.69 5.27
CA LEU A 47 8.64 14.89 5.02
C LEU A 47 8.90 15.08 3.52
N SER A 48 9.15 16.32 3.13
CA SER A 48 9.71 16.66 1.81
C SER A 48 11.23 16.76 1.92
N ASP A 49 11.95 16.22 0.93
CA ASP A 49 13.41 16.35 0.80
C ASP A 49 13.84 16.34 -0.68
N HIS A 50 15.15 16.28 -0.95
CA HIS A 50 15.70 16.24 -2.32
C HIS A 50 15.25 15.00 -3.13
N ARG A 51 14.87 13.90 -2.48
CA ARG A 51 14.44 12.68 -3.17
C ARG A 51 12.99 12.80 -3.62
N ALA A 52 12.13 13.37 -2.78
CA ALA A 52 10.71 13.51 -3.08
C ALA A 52 9.99 14.48 -2.12
N SER A 53 8.93 15.11 -2.63
CA SER A 53 7.98 15.86 -1.81
C SER A 53 7.09 14.94 -0.97
N ALA A 54 6.56 15.48 0.13
CA ALA A 54 5.59 14.80 0.99
C ALA A 54 4.36 14.32 0.20
N THR A 55 3.80 15.18 -0.65
CA THR A 55 2.65 14.85 -1.51
C THR A 55 2.97 13.69 -2.43
N TYR A 56 4.13 13.71 -3.10
CA TYR A 56 4.54 12.62 -3.99
C TYR A 56 4.67 11.30 -3.24
N ARG A 57 5.30 11.31 -2.06
CA ARG A 57 5.42 10.10 -1.21
C ARG A 57 4.06 9.52 -0.84
N LEU A 58 3.12 10.38 -0.44
CA LEU A 58 1.75 9.96 -0.12
C LEU A 58 1.03 9.38 -1.35
N THR A 59 1.10 10.05 -2.51
CA THR A 59 0.50 9.58 -3.75
C THR A 59 1.08 8.23 -4.17
N VAL A 60 2.39 8.03 -4.09
CA VAL A 60 3.02 6.74 -4.39
C VAL A 60 2.54 5.66 -3.42
N ALA A 61 2.48 5.93 -2.11
CA ALA A 61 1.98 4.95 -1.14
C ALA A 61 0.53 4.51 -1.43
N GLN A 62 -0.34 5.46 -1.78
CA GLN A 62 -1.72 5.20 -2.19
C GLN A 62 -1.77 4.34 -3.48
N ASN A 63 -0.96 4.70 -4.47
CA ASN A 63 -0.87 3.95 -5.73
C ASN A 63 -0.37 2.52 -5.52
N LEU A 64 0.56 2.30 -4.58
CA LEU A 64 1.05 0.96 -4.25
C LEU A 64 -0.07 0.08 -3.65
N VAL A 65 -0.90 0.61 -2.76
CA VAL A 65 -2.07 -0.14 -2.25
C VAL A 65 -3.05 -0.46 -3.38
N ARG A 66 -3.38 0.52 -4.23
CA ARG A 66 -4.26 0.31 -5.39
C ARG A 66 -3.71 -0.76 -6.32
N LYS A 67 -2.41 -0.71 -6.64
CA LYS A 67 -1.72 -1.69 -7.48
C LYS A 67 -1.81 -3.10 -6.91
N VAL A 68 -1.58 -3.27 -5.60
CA VAL A 68 -1.69 -4.58 -4.95
C VAL A 68 -3.12 -5.13 -5.04
N LEU A 69 -4.14 -4.29 -4.84
CA LEU A 69 -5.54 -4.71 -4.98
C LEU A 69 -5.87 -5.12 -6.43
N MET A 70 -5.42 -4.35 -7.42
CA MET A 70 -5.56 -4.69 -8.84
C MET A 70 -4.92 -6.04 -9.18
N GLU A 71 -3.71 -6.29 -8.69
CA GLU A 71 -2.99 -7.55 -8.89
C GLU A 71 -3.70 -8.75 -8.26
N LEU A 72 -4.19 -8.57 -7.02
CA LEU A 72 -4.92 -9.62 -6.32
C LEU A 72 -6.24 -9.95 -7.03
N ALA A 73 -7.00 -8.93 -7.45
CA ALA A 73 -8.24 -9.10 -8.19
C ALA A 73 -8.02 -9.75 -9.56
N ALA A 74 -6.91 -9.41 -10.24
CA ALA A 74 -6.56 -10.00 -11.53
C ALA A 74 -5.96 -11.42 -11.42
N GLY A 75 -5.64 -11.90 -10.22
CA GLY A 75 -4.93 -13.16 -10.01
C GLY A 75 -3.47 -13.16 -10.49
N VAL A 76 -2.92 -11.99 -10.85
CA VAL A 76 -1.54 -11.82 -11.35
C VAL A 76 -0.70 -11.18 -10.26
N THR A 77 0.12 -11.98 -9.58
CA THR A 77 0.87 -11.49 -8.40
C THR A 77 2.38 -11.44 -8.59
N SER A 78 2.95 -12.05 -9.64
CA SER A 78 4.40 -12.31 -9.69
C SER A 78 5.23 -11.33 -10.52
N ASP A 79 4.65 -10.72 -11.56
CA ASP A 79 5.44 -9.97 -12.57
C ASP A 79 6.20 -8.76 -12.00
N THR A 80 5.72 -8.19 -10.91
CA THR A 80 6.30 -6.97 -10.33
C THR A 80 6.50 -7.05 -8.81
N ARG A 81 6.30 -8.24 -8.21
CA ARG A 81 6.56 -8.48 -6.79
C ARG A 81 7.90 -9.18 -6.62
N ILE A 82 8.70 -8.67 -5.69
CA ILE A 82 9.86 -9.40 -5.20
C ILE A 82 9.33 -10.46 -4.24
N ALA A 83 8.95 -11.62 -4.77
CA ALA A 83 8.69 -12.80 -3.96
C ALA A 83 10.06 -13.37 -3.52
N TYR A 84 10.27 -13.47 -2.21
CA TYR A 84 11.30 -14.37 -1.70
C TYR A 84 10.76 -15.78 -1.95
N GLY A 85 11.13 -16.38 -3.07
CA GLY A 85 10.51 -17.60 -3.55
C GLY A 85 10.77 -18.79 -2.65
N ASP A 86 9.90 -19.79 -2.80
CA ASP A 86 10.13 -21.22 -2.57
C ASP A 86 11.34 -21.72 -3.39
N ALA A 87 12.51 -21.16 -3.14
CA ALA A 87 13.79 -21.65 -3.63
C ALA A 87 14.45 -22.39 -2.46
N HIS A 88 14.34 -23.73 -2.49
CA HIS A 88 14.93 -24.72 -1.58
C HIS A 88 14.24 -24.92 -0.23
N VAL A 89 13.15 -25.71 -0.22
CA VAL A 89 12.99 -26.89 0.66
C VAL A 89 12.35 -28.00 -0.16
#